data_AF-A0A932U8V9-F1
#
_entry.id   AF-A0A932U8V9-F1
#
_cell.length_a   1.000
_cell.length_b   1.000
_cell.length_c   1.000
_cell.angle_alpha   90.00
_cell.angle_beta   90.00
_cell.angle_gamma   90.00
#
_symmetry.space_group_name_H-M   'P 1'
#
loop_
_entity.id
_entity.type
_entity.pdbx_description
1 polymer ?
#
loop_
_entity_poly.entity_id
_entity_poly.type
_entity_poly.pdbx_seq_one_letter_code
_entity_poly.pdbx_strand_id
1 'polypeptide(L)' 'QQLAAARKGTRPAFFPEANGFVDTPVYDHYRLFAGATFEGPAIVEERESTTVVGYHQRVTVDEYLNLVVDVDYEATA' A
#
# COMPACT_ATOMS: atom_id res chain seq x y z
N GLN A 1 5.96 16.78 -2.08
CA GLN A 1 6.41 15.68 -2.96
C GLN A 1 5.20 15.05 -3.64
N GLN A 2 5.39 14.20 -4.66
CA GLN A 2 4.30 13.52 -5.36
C GLN A 2 4.42 12.00 -5.16
N LEU A 3 3.30 11.33 -4.87
CA LEU A 3 3.24 9.88 -4.67
C LEU A 3 3.84 9.08 -5.84
N ALA A 4 3.65 9.55 -7.07
CA ALA A 4 4.19 8.91 -8.27
C ALA A 4 5.72 8.75 -8.25
N ALA A 5 6.44 9.66 -7.58
CA ALA A 5 7.91 9.57 -7.46
C ALA A 5 8.37 8.42 -6.54
N ALA A 6 7.50 7.96 -5.63
CA ALA A 6 7.76 6.82 -4.77
C ALA A 6 7.44 5.48 -5.43
N ARG A 7 6.67 5.48 -6.52
CA ARG A 7 6.34 4.25 -7.26
C ARG A 7 7.59 3.75 -7.98
N LYS A 8 8.03 2.54 -7.67
CA LYS A 8 9.19 1.89 -8.31
C LYS A 8 8.81 0.85 -9.37
N GLY A 9 7.52 0.53 -9.50
CA GLY A 9 7.03 -0.33 -10.58
C GLY A 9 5.65 -0.89 -10.32
N THR A 10 5.40 -2.04 -10.94
CA THR A 10 4.24 -2.91 -10.70
C THR A 10 4.69 -4.35 -10.54
N ARG A 11 3.91 -5.13 -9.79
CA ARG A 11 4.08 -6.58 -9.70
C ARG A 11 2.70 -7.25 -9.70
N PRO A 12 2.51 -8.36 -10.43
CA PRO A 12 1.32 -9.19 -10.27
C PRO A 12 1.24 -9.73 -8.84
N ALA A 13 0.14 -9.47 -8.14
CA ALA A 13 -0.12 -10.01 -6.81
C ALA A 13 -1.52 -10.60 -6.75
N PHE A 14 -1.66 -11.76 -6.10
CA PHE A 14 -2.94 -12.44 -5.97
C PHE A 14 -3.76 -11.82 -4.84
N PHE A 15 -5.00 -11.43 -5.15
CA PHE A 15 -5.96 -10.96 -4.15
C PHE A 15 -7.23 -11.81 -4.21
N PRO A 16 -7.67 -12.39 -3.08
CA PRO A 16 -8.92 -13.15 -3.02
C PRO A 16 -10.15 -12.37 -3.52
N GLU A 17 -10.22 -11.07 -3.23
CA GLU A 17 -11.30 -10.16 -3.62
C GLU A 17 -11.44 -10.03 -5.14
N ALA A 18 -10.33 -10.17 -5.87
CA ALA A 18 -10.30 -10.17 -7.33
C ALA A 18 -10.35 -11.58 -7.94
N ASN A 19 -10.31 -12.63 -7.10
CA ASN A 19 -10.17 -14.02 -7.51
C ASN A 19 -9.04 -14.24 -8.55
N GLY A 20 -7.91 -13.56 -8.39
CA GLY A 20 -6.86 -13.55 -9.39
C GLY A 20 -5.67 -12.66 -9.09
N PHE A 21 -4.70 -12.65 -10.02
CA PHE A 21 -3.55 -11.75 -9.99
C PHE A 21 -3.91 -10.39 -10.57
N VAL A 22 -3.47 -9.33 -9.91
CA VAL A 22 -3.68 -7.94 -10.31
C VAL A 22 -2.33 -7.23 -10.44
N ASP A 23 -2.16 -6.44 -11.50
CA ASP A 23 -0.99 -5.56 -11.66
C ASP A 23 -0.99 -4.48 -10.57
N THR A 24 -0.19 -4.71 -9.53
CA THR A 24 -0.27 -3.94 -8.29
C THR A 24 0.88 -2.94 -8.22
N PRO A 25 0.64 -1.65 -7.96
CA PRO A 25 1.70 -0.66 -7.81
C PRO A 25 2.60 -1.03 -6.64
N VAL A 26 3.91 -0.92 -6.86
CA VAL A 26 4.94 -1.12 -5.83
C VAL A 26 5.57 0.22 -5.50
N TYR A 27 5.51 0.61 -4.23
CA TYR A 27 6.13 1.81 -3.68
C TYR A 27 7.43 1.49 -2.94
N ASP A 28 8.41 2.37 -3.09
CA ASP A 28 9.62 2.41 -2.27
C ASP A 28 9.32 3.21 -1.00
N HIS A 29 9.34 2.54 0.17
CA HIS A 29 9.01 3.20 1.44
C HIS A 29 9.90 4.42 1.71
N TYR A 30 11.19 4.36 1.35
CA TYR A 30 12.14 5.45 1.59
C TYR A 30 11.93 6.68 0.70
N ARG A 31 11.02 6.59 -0.28
CA ARG A 31 10.60 7.71 -1.14
C ARG A 31 9.22 8.25 -0.79
N LEU A 32 8.50 7.57 0.11
CA LEU A 32 7.27 8.10 0.68
C LEU A 32 7.58 9.26 1.63
N PHE A 33 6.60 10.13 1.82
CA PHE A 33 6.76 11.38 2.55
C PHE A 33 5.59 11.60 3.48
N ALA A 34 5.83 12.29 4.60
CA ALA A 34 4.78 12.63 5.57
C ALA A 34 3.57 13.28 4.86
N GLY A 35 2.38 12.78 5.17
CA GLY A 35 1.11 13.17 4.55
C GLY A 35 0.81 12.49 3.21
N ALA A 36 1.68 11.63 2.67
CA ALA A 36 1.33 10.82 1.51
C ALA A 36 0.17 9.88 1.85
N THR A 37 -0.81 9.79 0.95
CA THR A 37 -1.99 8.92 1.09
C THR A 37 -2.24 8.14 -0.19
N PHE A 38 -2.70 6.90 -0.05
CA PHE A 38 -3.10 6.04 -1.17
C PHE A 38 -4.01 4.90 -0.69
N GLU A 39 -4.73 4.29 -1.63
CA GLU A 39 -5.60 3.15 -1.39
C GLU A 39 -5.01 1.88 -2.00
N GLY A 40 -5.35 0.74 -1.42
CA GLY A 40 -5.03 -0.55 -2.00
C GLY A 40 -5.90 -0.90 -3.22
N PRO A 41 -5.54 -1.95 -4.00
CA PRO A 41 -4.40 -2.83 -3.76
C PRO A 41 -3.06 -2.16 -4.06
N ALA A 42 -2.10 -2.27 -3.13
CA ALA A 42 -0.76 -1.72 -3.26
C ALA A 42 0.27 -2.55 -2.50
N ILE A 43 1.54 -2.46 -2.89
CA ILE A 43 2.66 -3.06 -2.16
C ILE A 43 3.63 -1.94 -1.79
N VAL A 44 4.07 -1.92 -0.54
CA VAL A 44 5.15 -1.05 -0.07
C VAL A 44 6.31 -1.92 0.32
N GLU A 45 7.48 -1.67 -0.27
CA GLU A 45 8.69 -2.43 0.01
C GLU A 45 9.70 -1.58 0.77
N GLU A 46 10.22 -2.16 1.84
CA GLU A 46 11.34 -1.69 2.63
C GLU A 46 12.52 -2.65 2.45
N ARG A 47 13.69 -2.32 3.01
CA ARG A 47 14.82 -3.24 2.98
C ARG A 47 14.58 -4.43 3.93
N GLU A 48 13.89 -4.19 5.04
CA GLU A 48 13.67 -5.16 6.11
C GLU A 48 12.29 -5.83 6.04
N SER A 49 11.34 -5.26 5.29
CA SER A 49 9.94 -5.69 5.30
C SER A 49 9.23 -5.45 3.96
N THR A 50 8.03 -6.01 3.83
CA THR A 50 7.12 -5.72 2.71
C THR A 50 5.70 -5.68 3.24
N THR A 51 5.03 -4.54 3.07
CA THR A 51 3.63 -4.34 3.45
C THR A 51 2.74 -4.49 2.24
N VAL A 52 1.73 -5.36 2.34
CA VAL A 52 0.67 -5.51 1.33
C VAL A 52 -0.55 -4.76 1.84
N VAL A 53 -1.04 -3.82 1.04
CA VAL A 53 -2.26 -3.05 1.28
C VAL A 53 -3.35 -3.67 0.42
N GLY A 54 -4.34 -4.27 1.08
CA GLY A 54 -5.45 -4.98 0.45
C GLY A 54 -6.54 -4.07 -0.08
N TYR A 55 -7.60 -4.68 -0.61
CA TYR A 55 -8.80 -3.95 -1.03
C TYR A 55 -9.45 -3.27 0.18
N HIS A 56 -10.06 -2.10 -0.06
CA HIS A 56 -10.74 -1.29 0.97
C HIS A 56 -9.83 -0.84 2.13
N GLN A 57 -8.51 -0.92 1.96
CA GLN A 57 -7.55 -0.39 2.91
C GLN A 57 -6.99 0.94 2.41
N ARG A 58 -6.75 1.85 3.34
CA ARG A 58 -6.16 3.15 3.07
C ARG A 58 -4.88 3.32 3.87
N VAL A 59 -3.85 3.87 3.23
CA VAL A 59 -2.59 4.21 3.88
C VAL A 59 -2.47 5.72 4.02
N THR A 60 -2.00 6.13 5.19
CA THR A 60 -1.45 7.47 5.44
C THR A 60 -0.04 7.34 6.01
N VAL A 61 0.89 8.13 5.49
CA VAL A 61 2.23 8.26 6.08
C VAL A 61 2.19 9.37 7.11
N ASP A 62 2.41 9.05 8.38
CA ASP A 62 2.38 10.05 9.45
C ASP A 62 3.64 10.96 9.45
N GLU A 63 3.71 11.89 10.41
CA GLU A 63 4.83 12.83 10.53
C GLU A 63 6.17 12.16 10.90
N TYR A 64 6.13 10.95 11.45
CA TYR A 64 7.30 10.14 11.83
C TYR A 64 7.67 9.12 10.73
N LEU A 65 6.99 9.16 9.59
CA LEU A 65 7.14 8.25 8.45
C LEU A 65 6.66 6.82 8.71
N ASN A 66 5.81 6.61 9.71
CA ASN A 66 5.14 5.33 9.88
C ASN A 66 4.06 5.16 8.80
N LEU A 67 3.87 3.91 8.35
CA LEU A 67 2.71 3.53 7.55
C LEU A 67 1.53 3.27 8.48
N VAL A 68 0.53 4.16 8.47
CA VAL A 68 -0.74 3.95 9.17
C VAL A 68 -1.73 3.36 8.16
N VAL A 69 -2.19 2.14 8.41
CA VAL A 69 -3.15 1.44 7.55
C VAL A 69 -4.49 1.36 8.24
N ASP A 70 -5.49 2.04 7.67
CA ASP A 70 -6.87 1.89 8.07
C ASP A 70 -7.44 0.64 7.41
N VAL A 71 -7.93 -0.28 8.25
CA VAL A 71 -8.54 -1.54 7.82
C VAL A 71 -10.03 -1.48 8.09
N ASP A 72 -10.83 -1.52 7.03
CA ASP A 72 -12.27 -1.69 7.16
C ASP A 72 -12.55 -3.16 7.50
N TYR A 73 -12.85 -3.42 8.77
CA TYR A 73 -13.34 -4.72 9.20
C TYR A 73 -14.84 -4.76 8.94
N GLU A 74 -15.27 -5.40 7.86
CA GLU A 74 -16.63 -5.95 7.86
C GLU A 74 -16.63 -7.12 8.84
N ALA A 75 -17.20 -6.87 10.03
CA ALA A 75 -17.50 -7.94 10.97
C ALA A 75 -18.44 -8.91 10.28
N THR A 76 -17.94 -10.09 9.92
CA THR A 76 -18.78 -11.22 9.52
C THR A 76 -19.73 -11.52 10.67
N ALA A 77 -21.01 -11.22 10.45
CA ALA A 77 -22.12 -11.65 11.31
C ALA A 77 -22.35 -13.16 11.20
#